data_AF-A0A1W1DEY0-F1
#
_entry.id   AF-A0A1W1DEY0-F1
#
_cell.length_a   1.000
_cell.length_b   1.000
_cell.length_c   1.000
_cell.angle_alpha   90.00
_cell.angle_beta   90.00
_cell.angle_gamma   90.00
#
_symmetry.space_group_name_H-M   'P 1'
#
loop_
_entity.id
_entity.type
_entity.pdbx_description
1 polymer ?
#
loop_
_entity_poly.entity_id
_entity_poly.type
_entity_poly.pdbx_seq_one_letter_code
_entity_poly.pdbx_strand_id
1 'polypeptide(L)'
;MNEFFANIWDTISLLVWSDWLTFAILIGFLVLGIKRGLAKELINLAFLILAIIIAWLFYQGLAETPVITWLLLSHKSHLAIAFGVIFIGVLLIKRALYKLTEVSSGISNPCALNRIFALLIFFILTAVLSWYYLDVIANLGIMEIVVSNESLRIGFAFSVIFAVIVGACSFLSKALNISIDSSKPCLLAPLFQKILNGLHSADTALNARNIDSTKNKLLGGLIGLIKGSLVILILVLVLQSISWVSQQYYWVETKGALRTFQDVASDIKPKLSQHLLFIEIE
;
A
#
# COMPACT_ATOMS: atom_id res chain seq x y z
N MET A 1 -41.27 -26.38 -4.75
CA MET A 1 -39.80 -26.54 -4.88
C MET A 1 -39.31 -25.96 -6.20
N ASN A 2 -39.91 -26.31 -7.34
CA ASN A 2 -39.53 -25.76 -8.67
C ASN A 2 -39.68 -24.23 -8.76
N GLU A 3 -40.76 -23.65 -8.24
CA GLU A 3 -40.95 -22.18 -8.23
C GLU A 3 -39.93 -21.46 -7.34
N PHE A 4 -39.51 -22.06 -6.23
CA PHE A 4 -38.49 -21.49 -5.35
C PHE A 4 -37.12 -21.45 -6.03
N PHE A 5 -36.71 -22.54 -6.70
CA PHE A 5 -35.47 -22.57 -7.48
C PHE A 5 -35.54 -21.69 -8.73
N ALA A 6 -36.69 -21.61 -9.40
CA ALA A 6 -36.89 -20.72 -10.55
C ALA A 6 -36.80 -19.25 -10.13
N ASN A 7 -37.39 -18.88 -8.98
CA ASN A 7 -37.31 -17.52 -8.44
C ASN A 7 -35.88 -17.15 -7.98
N ILE A 8 -35.16 -18.11 -7.39
CA ILE A 8 -33.73 -17.94 -7.08
C ILE A 8 -32.91 -17.77 -8.36
N TRP A 9 -33.16 -18.58 -9.38
CA TRP A 9 -32.44 -18.52 -10.65
C TRP A 9 -32.71 -17.22 -11.41
N ASP A 10 -33.96 -16.76 -11.40
CA ASP A 10 -34.36 -15.47 -11.98
C ASP A 10 -33.65 -14.32 -11.26
N THR A 11 -33.64 -14.33 -9.93
CA THR A 11 -32.89 -13.36 -9.11
C THR A 11 -31.39 -13.40 -9.39
N ILE A 12 -30.80 -14.60 -9.52
CA ILE A 12 -29.37 -14.78 -9.84
C ILE A 12 -29.05 -14.29 -11.25
N SER A 13 -29.95 -14.48 -12.22
CA SER A 13 -29.76 -14.04 -13.61
C SER A 13 -29.73 -12.52 -13.77
N LEU A 14 -30.29 -11.80 -12.80
CA LEU A 14 -30.29 -10.34 -12.73
C LEU A 14 -29.02 -9.76 -12.08
N LEU A 15 -28.11 -10.59 -11.53
CA LEU A 15 -26.87 -10.11 -10.94
C LEU A 15 -25.85 -9.72 -12.00
N VAL A 16 -25.27 -8.53 -11.84
CA VAL A 16 -24.17 -8.06 -12.69
C VAL A 16 -22.84 -8.59 -12.13
N TRP A 17 -21.78 -8.59 -12.94
CA TRP A 17 -20.44 -9.05 -12.53
C TRP A 17 -19.92 -8.37 -11.26
N SER A 18 -20.33 -7.13 -10.99
CA SER A 18 -19.96 -6.34 -9.81
C SER A 18 -20.52 -6.94 -8.50
N ASP A 19 -21.70 -7.57 -8.55
CA ASP A 19 -22.29 -8.29 -7.42
C ASP A 19 -21.52 -9.57 -7.11
N TRP A 20 -21.14 -10.32 -8.14
CA TRP A 20 -20.28 -11.50 -7.99
C TRP A 20 -18.92 -11.16 -7.42
N LEU A 21 -18.32 -10.04 -7.84
CA LEU A 21 -17.07 -9.55 -7.26
C LEU A 21 -17.24 -9.21 -5.77
N THR A 22 -18.35 -8.57 -5.40
CA THR A 22 -18.64 -8.21 -3.99
C THR A 22 -18.76 -9.47 -3.12
N PHE A 23 -19.49 -10.48 -3.58
CA PHE A 23 -19.55 -11.78 -2.90
C PHE A 23 -18.19 -12.47 -2.81
N ALA A 24 -17.42 -12.46 -3.89
CA ALA A 24 -16.08 -13.06 -3.90
C ALA A 24 -15.16 -12.39 -2.87
N ILE A 25 -15.23 -11.05 -2.74
CA ILE A 25 -14.50 -10.31 -1.72
C ILE A 25 -14.94 -10.73 -0.32
N LEU A 26 -16.24 -10.76 -0.03
CA LEU A 26 -16.77 -11.16 1.28
C LEU A 26 -16.38 -12.59 1.66
N ILE A 27 -16.55 -13.54 0.74
CA ILE A 27 -16.15 -14.95 0.94
C ILE A 27 -14.64 -15.03 1.15
N GLY A 28 -13.85 -14.31 0.35
CA GLY A 28 -12.40 -14.24 0.51
C GLY A 28 -12.00 -13.76 1.91
N PHE A 29 -12.64 -12.69 2.40
CA PHE A 29 -12.39 -12.16 3.73
C PHE A 29 -12.88 -13.07 4.85
N LEU A 30 -14.00 -13.77 4.67
CA LEU A 30 -14.48 -14.80 5.60
C LEU A 30 -13.46 -15.93 5.73
N VAL A 31 -13.02 -16.51 4.60
CA VAL A 31 -12.06 -17.62 4.57
C VAL A 31 -10.71 -17.18 5.16
N LEU A 32 -10.25 -15.98 4.82
CA LEU A 32 -9.02 -15.42 5.39
C LEU A 32 -9.16 -15.19 6.91
N GLY A 33 -10.30 -14.70 7.37
CA GLY A 33 -10.61 -14.52 8.80
C GLY A 33 -10.57 -15.85 9.56
N ILE A 34 -11.17 -16.91 8.99
CA ILE A 34 -11.14 -18.26 9.57
C ILE A 34 -9.71 -18.79 9.65
N LYS A 35 -8.91 -18.63 8.58
CA LYS A 35 -7.51 -19.07 8.55
C LYS A 35 -6.61 -18.32 9.54
N ARG A 36 -6.86 -17.03 9.74
CA ARG A 36 -6.05 -16.17 10.61
C ARG A 36 -6.44 -16.26 12.09
N GLY A 37 -7.72 -16.50 12.37
CA GLY A 37 -8.27 -16.45 13.73
C GLY A 37 -8.51 -15.02 14.24
N LEU A 38 -9.26 -14.90 15.34
CA LEU A 38 -9.75 -13.64 15.91
C LEU A 38 -8.63 -12.65 16.22
N ALA A 39 -7.60 -13.07 16.96
CA ALA A 39 -6.55 -12.15 17.42
C ALA A 39 -5.82 -11.45 16.26
N LYS A 40 -5.40 -12.21 15.25
CA LYS A 40 -4.77 -11.66 14.05
C LYS A 40 -5.72 -10.76 13.27
N GLU A 41 -7.00 -11.12 13.22
CA GLU A 41 -7.97 -10.34 12.47
C GLU A 41 -8.35 -9.03 13.18
N LEU A 42 -8.35 -8.98 14.52
CA LEU A 42 -8.51 -7.76 15.31
C LEU A 42 -7.35 -6.78 15.10
N ILE A 43 -6.11 -7.27 15.12
CA ILE A 43 -4.93 -6.44 14.79
C ILE A 43 -5.06 -5.89 13.37
N ASN A 44 -5.47 -6.74 12.44
CA ASN A 44 -5.66 -6.34 11.05
C ASN A 44 -6.81 -5.33 10.87
N LEU A 45 -7.89 -5.45 11.66
CA LEU A 45 -8.97 -4.47 11.72
C LEU A 45 -8.47 -3.13 12.29
N ALA A 46 -7.63 -3.14 13.33
CA ALA A 46 -7.04 -1.93 13.88
C ALA A 46 -6.18 -1.20 12.83
N PHE A 47 -5.38 -1.93 12.04
CA PHE A 47 -4.65 -1.33 10.91
C PHE A 47 -5.57 -0.77 9.82
N LEU A 48 -6.72 -1.41 9.57
CA LEU A 48 -7.70 -0.87 8.63
C LEU A 48 -8.27 0.46 9.13
N ILE A 49 -8.63 0.55 10.40
CA ILE A 49 -9.11 1.79 11.04
C ILE A 49 -8.02 2.86 10.98
N LEU A 50 -6.77 2.51 11.30
CA LEU A 50 -5.64 3.43 11.19
C LEU A 50 -5.47 3.95 9.75
N ALA A 51 -5.62 3.09 8.74
CA ALA A 51 -5.54 3.50 7.35
C ALA A 51 -6.62 4.51 6.96
N ILE A 52 -7.85 4.37 7.48
CA ILE A 52 -8.94 5.33 7.29
C ILE A 52 -8.59 6.67 7.92
N ILE A 53 -8.10 6.67 9.17
CA ILE A 53 -7.74 7.88 9.90
C ILE A 53 -6.62 8.63 9.17
N ILE A 54 -5.57 7.91 8.73
CA ILE A 54 -4.47 8.52 7.98
C ILE A 54 -4.97 9.07 6.65
N ALA A 55 -5.78 8.32 5.89
CA ALA A 55 -6.36 8.80 4.64
C ALA A 55 -7.19 10.07 4.86
N TRP A 56 -8.00 10.10 5.92
CA TRP A 56 -8.80 11.27 6.28
C TRP A 56 -7.95 12.50 6.64
N LEU A 57 -6.83 12.33 7.34
CA LEU A 57 -5.98 13.48 7.71
C LEU A 57 -5.22 14.08 6.54
N PHE A 58 -4.88 13.29 5.51
CA PHE A 58 -3.92 13.71 4.48
C PHE A 58 -4.48 13.78 3.05
N TYR A 59 -5.72 13.35 2.77
CA TYR A 59 -6.24 13.32 1.39
C TYR A 59 -6.31 14.69 0.72
N GLN A 60 -6.60 15.77 1.45
CA GLN A 60 -6.69 17.11 0.87
C GLN A 60 -5.36 17.57 0.30
N GLY A 61 -4.28 17.42 1.09
CA GLY A 61 -2.93 17.81 0.65
C GLY A 61 -2.45 17.04 -0.57
N LEU A 62 -2.84 15.76 -0.73
CA LEU A 62 -2.51 14.98 -1.91
C LEU A 62 -3.38 15.35 -3.13
N ALA A 63 -4.64 15.73 -2.93
CA ALA A 63 -5.57 16.05 -4.01
C ALA A 63 -5.16 17.29 -4.83
N GLU A 64 -4.44 18.23 -4.21
CA GLU A 64 -3.94 19.45 -4.88
C GLU A 64 -2.65 19.22 -5.68
N THR A 65 -2.04 18.02 -5.57
CA THR A 65 -0.77 17.75 -6.25
C THR A 65 -0.97 17.52 -7.77
N PRO A 66 0.02 17.89 -8.61
CA PRO A 66 -0.01 17.65 -10.04
C PRO A 66 -0.21 16.18 -10.44
N VAL A 67 0.15 15.25 -9.54
CA VAL A 67 0.01 13.80 -9.74
C VAL A 67 -1.46 13.38 -9.84
N ILE A 68 -2.34 14.04 -9.08
CA ILE A 68 -3.78 13.72 -9.06
C ILE A 68 -4.55 14.60 -10.04
N THR A 69 -4.19 15.89 -10.15
CA THR A 69 -4.93 16.84 -10.98
C THR A 69 -4.77 16.59 -12.49
N TRP A 70 -3.71 15.88 -12.91
CA TRP A 70 -3.52 15.45 -14.30
C TRP A 70 -4.68 14.60 -14.85
N LEU A 71 -5.45 13.92 -13.99
CA LEU A 71 -6.56 13.07 -14.43
C LEU A 71 -7.75 13.83 -15.04
N LEU A 72 -7.72 15.17 -15.14
CA LEU A 72 -8.79 16.03 -15.73
C LEU A 72 -10.21 15.74 -15.19
N LEU A 73 -10.28 15.17 -13.99
CA LEU A 73 -11.51 14.88 -13.28
C LEU A 73 -12.00 16.11 -12.49
N SER A 74 -13.24 16.05 -11.99
CA SER A 74 -13.76 17.10 -11.10
C SER A 74 -12.95 17.17 -9.80
N HIS A 75 -12.90 18.36 -9.18
CA HIS A 75 -12.17 18.57 -7.91
C HIS A 75 -12.58 17.57 -6.81
N LYS A 76 -13.86 17.20 -6.75
CA LYS A 76 -14.36 16.17 -5.82
C LYS A 76 -13.80 14.78 -6.12
N SER A 77 -13.71 14.42 -7.40
CA SER A 77 -13.10 13.16 -7.81
C SER A 77 -11.59 13.15 -7.48
N HIS A 78 -10.88 14.28 -7.55
CA HIS A 78 -9.50 14.37 -7.07
C HIS A 78 -9.39 14.08 -5.57
N LEU A 79 -10.27 14.65 -4.74
CA LEU A 79 -10.30 14.40 -3.30
C LEU A 79 -10.61 12.92 -2.98
N ALA A 80 -11.57 12.30 -3.66
CA ALA A 80 -11.91 10.89 -3.49
C ALA A 80 -10.76 9.96 -3.92
N ILE A 81 -10.12 10.24 -5.05
CA ILE A 81 -8.96 9.49 -5.53
C ILE A 81 -7.79 9.62 -4.56
N ALA A 82 -7.49 10.83 -4.08
CA ALA A 82 -6.43 11.05 -3.10
C ALA A 82 -6.68 10.25 -1.81
N PHE A 83 -7.92 10.24 -1.31
CA PHE A 83 -8.29 9.42 -0.16
C PHE A 83 -8.06 7.92 -0.44
N GLY A 84 -8.53 7.43 -1.58
CA GLY A 84 -8.34 6.03 -1.99
C GLY A 84 -6.87 5.64 -2.15
N VAL A 85 -6.05 6.50 -2.75
CA VAL A 85 -4.61 6.30 -2.95
C VAL A 85 -3.89 6.20 -1.61
N ILE A 86 -4.15 7.11 -0.66
CA ILE A 86 -3.53 7.06 0.67
C ILE A 86 -3.99 5.80 1.42
N PHE A 87 -5.29 5.50 1.38
CA PHE A 87 -5.85 4.30 2.04
C PHE A 87 -5.18 3.02 1.53
N ILE A 88 -5.09 2.82 0.21
CA ILE A 88 -4.39 1.67 -0.38
C ILE A 88 -2.89 1.71 -0.04
N GLY A 89 -2.26 2.89 -0.08
CA GLY A 89 -0.86 3.08 0.28
C GLY A 89 -0.55 2.60 1.69
N VAL A 90 -1.37 2.96 2.68
CA VAL A 90 -1.21 2.50 4.08
C VAL A 90 -1.38 0.99 4.19
N LEU A 91 -2.34 0.39 3.47
CA LEU A 91 -2.50 -1.07 3.45
C LEU A 91 -1.29 -1.80 2.84
N LEU A 92 -0.65 -1.21 1.82
CA LEU A 92 0.59 -1.73 1.24
C LEU A 92 1.77 -1.59 2.22
N ILE A 93 1.89 -0.46 2.92
CA ILE A 93 2.89 -0.27 3.99
C ILE A 93 2.72 -1.32 5.07
N LYS A 94 1.49 -1.63 5.49
CA LYS A 94 1.23 -2.73 6.42
C LYS A 94 1.77 -4.06 5.89
N ARG A 95 1.51 -4.40 4.62
CA ARG A 95 2.02 -5.63 4.01
C ARG A 95 3.55 -5.66 4.00
N ALA A 96 4.18 -4.53 3.71
CA ALA A 96 5.63 -4.39 3.77
C ALA A 96 6.17 -4.60 5.20
N LEU A 97 5.49 -4.05 6.22
CA LEU A 97 5.84 -4.24 7.63
C LEU A 97 5.80 -5.72 8.04
N TYR A 98 4.73 -6.45 7.70
CA TYR A 98 4.64 -7.89 8.01
C TYR A 98 5.75 -8.70 7.35
N LYS A 99 6.08 -8.40 6.08
CA LYS A 99 7.18 -9.06 5.37
C LYS A 99 8.54 -8.72 6.00
N LEU A 100 8.71 -7.48 6.44
CA LEU A 100 9.93 -7.02 7.09
C LEU A 100 10.15 -7.73 8.44
N THR A 101 9.11 -7.84 9.27
CA THR A 101 9.19 -8.53 10.56
C THR A 101 9.45 -10.02 10.39
N GLU A 102 8.85 -10.65 9.38
CA GLU A 102 9.10 -12.06 9.04
C GLU A 102 10.56 -12.30 8.61
N VAL A 103 11.09 -11.51 7.67
CA VAL A 103 12.48 -11.62 7.22
C VAL A 103 13.46 -11.36 8.37
N SER A 104 13.20 -10.33 9.18
CA SER A 104 14.00 -10.02 10.35
C SER A 104 13.98 -11.16 11.38
N SER A 105 12.85 -11.86 11.51
CA SER A 105 12.72 -12.97 12.45
C SER A 105 13.64 -14.16 12.11
N GLY A 106 14.04 -14.30 10.84
CA GLY A 106 14.98 -15.31 10.37
C GLY A 106 16.46 -14.94 10.50
N ILE A 107 16.79 -13.69 10.87
CA ILE A 107 18.17 -13.22 11.01
C ILE A 107 18.61 -13.38 12.46
N SER A 108 19.33 -14.46 12.75
CA SER A 108 19.89 -14.71 14.09
C SER A 108 21.21 -13.97 14.33
N ASN A 109 21.99 -13.71 13.28
CA ASN A 109 23.28 -13.02 13.38
C ASN A 109 23.14 -11.54 12.97
N PRO A 110 23.25 -10.57 13.91
CA PRO A 110 23.13 -9.15 13.60
C PRO A 110 24.22 -8.66 12.62
N CYS A 111 25.36 -9.35 12.56
CA CYS A 111 26.47 -8.99 11.68
C CYS A 111 26.17 -9.26 10.20
N ALA A 112 25.19 -10.11 9.89
CA ALA A 112 24.73 -10.30 8.51
C ALA A 112 24.16 -8.99 7.91
N LEU A 113 23.62 -8.11 8.76
CA LEU A 113 23.05 -6.84 8.33
C LEU A 113 24.13 -5.79 7.99
N ASN A 114 25.37 -5.98 8.46
CA ASN A 114 26.48 -5.07 8.21
C ASN A 114 26.73 -4.84 6.71
N ARG A 115 26.70 -5.93 5.92
CA ARG A 115 26.92 -5.85 4.48
C ARG A 115 25.81 -5.07 3.77
N ILE A 116 24.56 -5.36 4.11
CA ILE A 116 23.39 -4.67 3.53
C ILE A 116 23.43 -3.19 3.91
N PHE A 117 23.70 -2.88 5.18
CA PHE A 117 23.80 -1.52 5.69
C PHE A 117 24.92 -0.73 4.99
N ALA A 118 26.11 -1.32 4.84
CA ALA A 118 27.23 -0.68 4.14
C ALA A 118 26.91 -0.39 2.66
N LEU A 119 26.27 -1.34 1.97
CA LEU A 119 25.82 -1.13 0.58
C LEU A 119 24.76 -0.03 0.48
N LEU A 120 23.85 0.05 1.46
CA LEU A 120 22.81 1.07 1.51
C LEU A 120 23.40 2.47 1.75
N ILE A 121 24.32 2.60 2.72
CA ILE A 121 25.06 3.86 2.93
C ILE A 121 25.81 4.25 1.67
N PHE A 122 26.53 3.31 1.06
CA PHE A 122 27.26 3.56 -0.18
C PHE A 122 26.34 4.05 -1.29
N PHE A 123 25.19 3.41 -1.47
CA PHE A 123 24.18 3.81 -2.45
C PHE A 123 23.65 5.24 -2.18
N ILE A 124 23.25 5.54 -0.93
CA ILE A 124 22.75 6.87 -0.57
C ILE A 124 23.82 7.93 -0.79
N LEU A 125 25.04 7.70 -0.29
CA LEU A 125 26.13 8.64 -0.44
C LEU A 125 26.43 8.89 -1.92
N THR A 126 26.43 7.84 -2.74
CA THR A 126 26.65 7.96 -4.18
C THR A 126 25.52 8.73 -4.86
N ALA A 127 24.26 8.49 -4.48
CA ALA A 127 23.12 9.24 -5.01
C ALA A 127 23.20 10.73 -4.64
N VAL A 128 23.53 11.05 -3.38
CA VAL A 128 23.70 12.45 -2.91
C VAL A 128 24.86 13.13 -3.63
N LEU A 129 26.01 12.47 -3.77
CA LEU A 129 27.14 13.01 -4.52
C LEU A 129 26.81 13.20 -6.00
N SER A 130 26.08 12.26 -6.60
CA SER A 130 25.65 12.37 -7.99
C SER A 130 24.70 13.55 -8.20
N TRP A 131 23.84 13.83 -7.22
CA TRP A 131 22.99 15.01 -7.23
C TRP A 131 23.79 16.31 -7.08
N TYR A 132 24.79 16.32 -6.20
CA TYR A 132 25.65 17.49 -6.00
C TYR A 132 26.45 17.88 -7.26
N TYR A 133 26.95 16.90 -8.02
CA TYR A 133 27.71 17.15 -9.24
C TYR A 133 26.85 17.22 -10.52
N LEU A 134 25.52 17.19 -10.40
CA LEU A 134 24.60 17.11 -11.53
C LEU A 134 24.81 18.26 -12.52
N ASP A 135 24.95 19.48 -12.01
CA ASP A 135 25.12 20.70 -12.81
C ASP A 135 26.42 20.73 -13.62
N VAL A 136 27.45 19.99 -13.18
CA VAL A 136 28.74 19.93 -13.87
C VAL A 136 28.61 19.23 -15.22
N ILE A 137 27.74 18.23 -15.33
CA ILE A 137 27.53 17.47 -16.58
C ILE A 137 26.29 17.97 -17.33
N ALA A 138 25.20 18.28 -16.62
CA ALA A 138 23.94 18.67 -17.24
C ALA A 138 24.04 19.97 -18.05
N ASN A 139 24.96 20.87 -17.68
CA ASN A 139 25.19 22.16 -18.35
C ASN A 139 26.32 22.14 -19.39
N LEU A 140 26.95 20.99 -19.66
CA LEU A 140 27.91 20.89 -20.75
C LEU A 140 27.13 21.02 -22.07
N GLY A 141 27.53 21.94 -22.94
CA GLY A 141 26.88 22.16 -24.25
C GLY A 141 26.80 20.90 -25.12
N ILE A 142 27.64 19.89 -24.85
CA ILE A 142 27.62 18.57 -25.51
C ILE A 142 26.33 17.79 -25.16
N MET A 143 25.81 17.94 -23.94
CA MET A 143 24.60 17.26 -23.47
C MET A 143 23.31 17.85 -24.03
N GLU A 144 23.31 19.16 -24.32
CA GLU A 144 22.20 19.85 -24.98
C GLU A 144 22.01 19.39 -26.43
N ILE A 145 23.09 18.99 -27.11
CA ILE A 145 23.07 18.48 -28.49
C ILE A 145 22.55 17.04 -28.54
N VAL A 146 22.82 16.22 -27.52
CA VAL A 146 22.46 14.79 -27.49
C VAL A 146 21.03 14.56 -26.99
N VAL A 147 20.56 15.35 -26.01
CA VAL A 147 19.21 15.21 -25.44
C VAL A 147 18.54 16.59 -25.36
N SER A 148 17.61 16.84 -26.27
CA SER A 148 16.88 18.11 -26.38
C SER A 148 15.84 18.32 -25.27
N ASN A 149 15.37 17.25 -24.62
CA ASN A 149 14.43 17.34 -23.51
C ASN A 149 15.19 17.52 -22.18
N GLU A 150 14.92 18.62 -21.49
CA GLU A 150 15.60 18.99 -20.24
C GLU A 150 15.47 17.93 -19.14
N SER A 151 14.29 17.33 -18.95
CA SER A 151 14.08 16.31 -17.92
C SER A 151 14.87 15.02 -18.22
N LEU A 152 14.94 14.62 -19.49
CA LEU A 152 15.74 13.46 -19.91
C LEU A 152 17.25 13.76 -19.81
N ARG A 153 17.66 14.99 -20.09
CA ARG A 153 19.06 15.43 -19.96
C ARG A 153 19.54 15.34 -18.51
N ILE A 154 18.72 15.82 -17.56
CA ILE A 154 18.99 15.73 -16.11
C ILE A 154 19.08 14.27 -15.67
N GLY A 155 18.12 13.42 -16.07
CA GLY A 155 18.13 12.00 -15.73
C GLY A 155 19.35 11.26 -16.28
N PHE A 156 19.73 11.54 -17.52
CA PHE A 156 20.91 10.95 -18.15
C PHE A 156 22.20 11.41 -17.48
N ALA A 157 22.35 12.72 -17.22
CA ALA A 157 23.52 13.26 -16.52
C ALA A 157 23.69 12.62 -15.13
N PHE A 158 22.61 12.51 -14.35
CA PHE A 158 22.63 11.81 -13.06
C PHE A 158 23.09 10.35 -13.21
N SER A 159 22.54 9.61 -14.18
CA SER A 159 22.89 8.21 -14.41
C SER A 159 24.36 8.02 -14.80
N VAL A 160 24.90 8.91 -15.63
CA VAL A 160 26.33 8.88 -16.03
C VAL A 160 27.23 9.14 -14.82
N ILE A 161 26.96 10.18 -14.03
CA ILE A 161 27.76 10.50 -12.83
C ILE A 161 27.71 9.33 -11.84
N PHE A 162 26.51 8.83 -11.58
CA PHE A 162 26.30 7.70 -10.68
C PHE A 162 27.11 6.47 -11.13
N ALA A 163 27.05 6.11 -12.41
CA ALA A 163 27.78 4.99 -12.96
C ALA A 163 29.31 5.19 -12.87
N VAL A 164 29.82 6.39 -13.12
CA VAL A 164 31.25 6.71 -13.00
C VAL A 164 31.72 6.55 -11.54
N ILE A 165 30.97 7.10 -10.57
CA ILE A 165 31.33 6.98 -9.14
C ILE A 165 31.30 5.50 -8.71
N VAL A 166 30.23 4.76 -9.04
CA VAL A 166 30.13 3.33 -8.70
C VAL A 166 31.26 2.52 -9.36
N GLY A 167 31.55 2.80 -10.63
CA GLY A 167 32.63 2.15 -11.37
C GLY A 167 34.01 2.40 -10.76
N ALA A 168 34.32 3.66 -10.46
CA ALA A 168 35.57 4.06 -9.82
C ALA A 168 35.73 3.43 -8.43
N CYS A 169 34.70 3.49 -7.59
CA CYS A 169 34.72 2.88 -6.25
C CYS A 169 34.83 1.34 -6.31
N SER A 170 34.19 0.70 -7.28
CA SER A 170 34.28 -0.76 -7.48
C SER A 170 35.66 -1.19 -7.98
N PHE A 171 36.31 -0.37 -8.81
CA PHE A 171 37.70 -0.59 -9.22
C PHE A 171 38.65 -0.41 -8.04
N LEU A 172 38.48 0.67 -7.28
CA LEU A 172 39.30 0.96 -6.10
C LEU A 172 39.17 -0.13 -5.02
N SER A 173 37.96 -0.62 -4.76
CA SER A 173 37.73 -1.67 -3.76
C SER A 173 38.41 -2.98 -4.14
N LYS A 174 38.38 -3.35 -5.43
CA LYS A 174 39.12 -4.51 -5.94
C LYS A 174 40.63 -4.30 -5.88
N ALA A 175 41.12 -3.13 -6.29
CA ALA A 175 42.55 -2.81 -6.30
C ALA A 175 43.15 -2.80 -4.87
N LEU A 176 42.38 -2.32 -3.89
CA LEU A 176 42.77 -2.24 -2.49
C LEU A 176 42.37 -3.47 -1.66
N ASN A 177 41.78 -4.50 -2.28
CA ASN A 177 41.28 -5.71 -1.63
C ASN A 177 40.34 -5.43 -0.44
N ILE A 178 39.50 -4.39 -0.57
CA ILE A 178 38.53 -4.00 0.46
C ILE A 178 37.27 -4.85 0.26
N SER A 179 37.07 -5.83 1.15
CA SER A 179 35.84 -6.62 1.20
C SER A 179 34.91 -6.12 2.29
N ILE A 180 33.64 -5.85 1.95
CA ILE A 180 32.58 -5.67 2.94
C ILE A 180 32.16 -7.06 3.41
N ASP A 181 32.80 -7.56 4.47
CA ASP A 181 32.45 -8.84 5.06
C ASP A 181 31.38 -8.71 6.16
N SER A 182 30.60 -9.77 6.29
CA SER A 182 29.59 -9.98 7.33
C SER A 182 30.19 -10.38 8.69
N SER A 183 31.50 -10.68 8.75
CA SER A 183 32.11 -11.30 9.92
C SER A 183 32.88 -10.36 10.85
N LYS A 184 33.50 -9.26 10.36
CA LYS A 184 34.35 -8.35 11.17
C LYS A 184 34.51 -6.94 10.56
N PRO A 185 34.74 -5.88 11.38
CA PRO A 185 34.20 -5.66 12.72
C PRO A 185 32.77 -5.12 12.63
N CYS A 186 31.83 -5.78 13.30
CA CYS A 186 30.44 -5.34 13.36
C CYS A 186 30.26 -4.25 14.44
N LEU A 187 30.76 -3.05 14.15
CA LEU A 187 30.76 -1.91 15.09
C LEU A 187 29.33 -1.50 15.50
N LEU A 188 28.37 -1.68 14.58
CA LEU A 188 26.95 -1.38 14.77
C LEU A 188 26.13 -2.57 15.29
N ALA A 189 26.77 -3.67 15.68
CA ALA A 189 26.11 -4.83 16.29
C ALA A 189 25.08 -4.47 17.37
N PRO A 190 25.36 -3.58 18.36
CA PRO A 190 24.37 -3.26 19.39
C PRO A 190 23.13 -2.54 18.82
N LEU A 191 23.31 -1.68 17.81
CA LEU A 191 22.22 -0.99 17.13
C LEU A 191 21.37 -1.98 16.31
N PHE A 192 22.01 -2.85 15.53
CA PHE A 192 21.31 -3.89 14.78
C PHE A 192 20.55 -4.85 15.70
N GLN A 193 21.15 -5.25 16.82
CA GLN A 193 20.48 -6.10 17.80
C GLN A 193 19.24 -5.42 18.39
N LYS A 194 19.31 -4.11 18.70
CA LYS A 194 18.16 -3.36 19.21
C LYS A 194 17.03 -3.30 18.18
N ILE A 195 17.36 -3.07 16.91
CA ILE A 195 16.39 -3.06 15.80
C ILE A 195 15.76 -4.45 15.62
N LEU A 196 16.59 -5.51 15.54
CA LEU A 196 16.13 -6.89 15.40
C LEU A 196 15.22 -7.28 16.58
N ASN A 197 15.61 -6.99 17.82
CA ASN A 197 14.78 -7.25 19.01
C ASN A 197 13.41 -6.55 18.92
N GLY A 198 13.38 -5.29 18.46
CA GLY A 198 12.14 -4.56 18.20
C GLY A 198 11.28 -5.24 17.13
N LEU A 199 11.88 -5.69 16.03
CA LEU A 199 11.17 -6.41 14.96
C LEU A 199 10.71 -7.80 15.39
N HIS A 200 11.47 -8.53 16.23
CA HIS A 200 11.06 -9.81 16.81
C HIS A 200 9.86 -9.64 17.77
N SER A 201 9.88 -8.58 18.58
CA SER A 201 8.74 -8.25 19.45
C SER A 201 7.51 -7.89 18.62
N ALA A 202 7.68 -7.07 17.57
CA ALA A 202 6.63 -6.75 16.62
C ALA A 202 6.12 -8.01 15.90
N ASP A 203 6.98 -8.92 15.45
CA ASP A 203 6.57 -10.19 14.83
C ASP A 203 5.69 -11.00 15.78
N THR A 204 6.11 -11.14 17.04
CA THR A 204 5.37 -11.91 18.05
C THR A 204 3.99 -11.29 18.30
N ALA A 205 3.90 -9.97 18.43
CA ALA A 205 2.65 -9.25 18.63
C ALA A 205 1.74 -9.32 17.39
N LEU A 206 2.27 -9.03 16.20
CA LEU A 206 1.52 -8.99 14.94
C LEU A 206 1.04 -10.37 14.48
N ASN A 207 1.86 -11.41 14.72
CA ASN A 207 1.56 -12.78 14.33
C ASN A 207 0.89 -13.60 15.43
N ALA A 208 0.67 -13.06 16.63
CA ALA A 208 -0.09 -13.69 17.72
C ALA A 208 0.08 -15.22 17.77
N ARG A 209 1.34 -15.69 17.75
CA ARG A 209 1.72 -17.09 17.48
C ARG A 209 1.42 -17.99 18.69
N ASN A 210 0.15 -18.13 19.11
CA ASN A 210 -0.24 -19.19 20.06
C ASN A 210 -1.74 -19.39 20.30
N ILE A 211 -2.61 -18.93 19.41
CA ILE A 211 -4.06 -19.00 19.64
C ILE A 211 -4.69 -19.90 18.58
N ASP A 212 -4.58 -21.22 18.74
CA ASP A 212 -5.29 -22.18 17.89
C ASP A 212 -6.47 -22.78 18.64
N SER A 213 -7.67 -22.33 18.29
CA SER A 213 -8.93 -22.83 18.85
C SER A 213 -10.03 -22.69 17.82
N THR A 214 -10.96 -23.65 17.77
CA THR A 214 -12.11 -23.62 16.86
C THR A 214 -12.96 -22.36 17.08
N LYS A 215 -13.14 -21.93 18.34
CA LYS A 215 -13.83 -20.67 18.67
C LYS A 215 -13.07 -19.45 18.11
N ASN A 216 -11.74 -19.46 18.20
CA ASN A 216 -10.89 -18.41 17.66
C ASN A 216 -11.00 -18.29 16.13
N LYS A 217 -11.07 -19.43 15.42
CA LYS A 217 -11.24 -19.47 13.96
C LYS A 217 -12.62 -18.95 13.53
N LEU A 218 -13.69 -19.39 14.20
CA LEU A 218 -15.05 -18.94 13.86
C LEU A 218 -15.25 -17.44 14.12
N LEU A 219 -14.81 -16.95 15.29
CA LEU A 219 -14.83 -15.51 15.59
C LEU A 219 -13.92 -14.72 14.63
N GLY A 220 -12.79 -15.31 14.21
CA GLY A 220 -11.93 -14.75 13.15
C GLY A 220 -12.67 -14.58 11.82
N GLY A 221 -13.50 -15.55 11.43
CA GLY A 221 -14.36 -15.46 10.26
C GLY A 221 -15.36 -14.30 10.34
N LEU A 222 -16.00 -14.10 11.50
CA LEU A 222 -16.93 -12.99 11.72
C LEU A 222 -16.24 -11.62 11.64
N ILE A 223 -15.09 -11.44 12.30
CA ILE A 223 -14.31 -10.21 12.17
C ILE A 223 -13.83 -10.02 10.73
N GLY A 224 -13.48 -11.12 10.04
CA GLY A 224 -13.11 -11.11 8.63
C GLY A 224 -14.22 -10.55 7.76
N LEU A 225 -15.46 -10.99 7.96
CA LEU A 225 -16.64 -10.44 7.29
C LEU A 225 -16.84 -8.95 7.61
N ILE A 226 -16.82 -8.54 8.88
CA ILE A 226 -16.99 -7.13 9.28
C ILE A 226 -15.97 -6.26 8.56
N LYS A 227 -14.70 -6.68 8.58
CA LYS A 227 -13.60 -5.99 7.91
C LYS A 227 -13.78 -5.97 6.39
N GLY A 228 -14.22 -7.08 5.78
CA GLY A 228 -14.51 -7.18 4.35
C GLY A 228 -15.62 -6.22 3.93
N SER A 229 -16.73 -6.20 4.68
CA SER A 229 -17.82 -5.25 4.53
C SER A 229 -17.35 -3.81 4.66
N LEU A 230 -16.45 -3.52 5.61
CA LEU A 230 -15.90 -2.18 5.81
C LEU A 230 -15.00 -1.75 4.63
N VAL A 231 -14.18 -2.65 4.09
CA VAL A 231 -13.38 -2.40 2.88
C VAL A 231 -14.27 -2.11 1.68
N ILE A 232 -15.32 -2.92 1.48
CA ILE A 232 -16.29 -2.70 0.40
C ILE A 232 -17.00 -1.36 0.57
N LEU A 233 -17.46 -1.03 1.79
CA LEU A 233 -18.11 0.24 2.09
C LEU A 233 -17.22 1.44 1.74
N ILE A 234 -15.94 1.41 2.14
CA ILE A 234 -14.98 2.47 1.78
C ILE A 234 -14.80 2.56 0.28
N LEU A 235 -14.64 1.42 -0.39
CA LEU A 235 -14.48 1.37 -1.84
C LEU A 235 -15.70 1.98 -2.52
N VAL A 236 -16.92 1.65 -2.05
CA VAL A 236 -18.16 2.23 -2.55
C VAL A 236 -18.18 3.74 -2.35
N LEU A 237 -17.88 4.24 -1.16
CA LEU A 237 -17.84 5.69 -0.89
C LEU A 237 -16.87 6.45 -1.82
N VAL A 238 -15.69 5.87 -2.05
CA VAL A 238 -14.69 6.45 -2.96
C VAL A 238 -15.18 6.40 -4.41
N LEU A 239 -15.65 5.24 -4.87
CA LEU A 239 -16.05 5.04 -6.27
C LEU A 239 -17.32 5.83 -6.63
N GLN A 240 -18.30 5.97 -5.73
CA GLN A 240 -19.48 6.82 -5.95
C GLN A 240 -19.12 8.29 -6.17
N SER A 241 -18.03 8.74 -5.53
CA SER A 241 -17.55 10.12 -5.61
C SER A 241 -16.70 10.38 -6.87
N ILE A 242 -16.46 9.35 -7.69
CA ILE A 242 -15.74 9.43 -8.96
C ILE A 242 -16.76 9.42 -10.10
N SER A 243 -16.91 10.57 -10.76
CA SER A 243 -17.92 10.82 -11.82
C SER A 243 -17.91 9.78 -12.95
N TRP A 244 -16.75 9.31 -13.38
CA TRP A 244 -16.64 8.30 -14.44
C TRP A 244 -17.13 6.91 -14.01
N VAL A 245 -17.02 6.57 -12.72
CA VAL A 245 -17.41 5.24 -12.20
C VAL A 245 -18.90 5.19 -11.88
N SER A 246 -19.43 6.27 -11.30
CA SER A 246 -20.84 6.33 -10.87
C SER A 246 -21.84 6.23 -12.02
N GLN A 247 -21.43 6.53 -13.26
CA GLN A 247 -22.27 6.50 -14.46
C GLN A 247 -22.25 5.15 -15.20
N GLN A 248 -21.44 4.17 -14.75
CA GLN A 248 -21.27 2.91 -15.48
C GLN A 248 -22.44 1.96 -15.27
N TYR A 249 -22.77 1.16 -16.30
CA TYR A 249 -23.91 0.22 -16.26
C TYR A 249 -23.84 -0.75 -15.07
N TYR A 250 -22.64 -1.27 -14.78
CA TYR A 250 -22.41 -2.20 -13.67
C TYR A 250 -22.50 -1.57 -12.28
N TRP A 251 -22.55 -0.24 -12.22
CA TRP A 251 -22.67 0.55 -11.01
C TRP A 251 -24.11 0.98 -10.75
N VAL A 252 -24.82 1.39 -11.81
CA VAL A 252 -26.20 1.93 -11.74
C VAL A 252 -27.24 0.81 -11.69
N GLU A 253 -27.06 -0.27 -12.45
CA GLU A 253 -28.08 -1.32 -12.61
C GLU A 253 -27.93 -2.50 -11.65
N THR A 254 -26.99 -2.43 -10.69
CA THR A 254 -26.81 -3.49 -9.70
C THR A 254 -28.05 -3.64 -8.81
N LYS A 255 -28.50 -4.88 -8.63
CA LYS A 255 -29.64 -5.24 -7.75
C LYS A 255 -29.25 -6.19 -6.63
N GLY A 256 -27.98 -6.58 -6.58
CA GLY A 256 -27.47 -7.58 -5.64
C GLY A 256 -26.75 -6.98 -4.44
N ALA A 257 -25.70 -7.67 -3.99
CA ALA A 257 -24.94 -7.29 -2.79
C ALA A 257 -24.32 -5.88 -2.88
N LEU A 258 -23.87 -5.46 -4.06
CA LEU A 258 -23.26 -4.14 -4.24
C LEU A 258 -24.30 -3.03 -3.97
N ARG A 259 -25.55 -3.23 -4.41
CA ARG A 259 -26.65 -2.27 -4.16
C ARG A 259 -26.87 -2.06 -2.67
N THR A 260 -26.83 -3.11 -1.85
CA THR A 260 -26.93 -2.99 -0.39
C THR A 260 -25.83 -2.12 0.20
N PHE A 261 -24.58 -2.26 -0.27
CA PHE A 261 -23.50 -1.38 0.19
C PHE A 261 -23.65 0.06 -0.30
N GLN A 262 -24.17 0.27 -1.51
CA GLN A 262 -24.48 1.60 -2.03
C GLN A 262 -25.60 2.29 -1.23
N ASP A 263 -26.63 1.57 -0.83
CA ASP A 263 -27.70 2.08 0.03
C ASP A 263 -27.15 2.47 1.41
N VAL A 264 -26.40 1.57 2.05
CA VAL A 264 -25.77 1.88 3.35
C VAL A 264 -24.82 3.07 3.22
N ALA A 265 -24.03 3.15 2.15
CA ALA A 265 -23.16 4.29 1.88
C ALA A 265 -23.93 5.61 1.74
N SER A 266 -25.10 5.56 1.10
CA SER A 266 -26.01 6.71 0.93
C SER A 266 -26.63 7.13 2.26
N ASP A 267 -27.00 6.19 3.13
CA ASP A 267 -27.58 6.46 4.45
C ASP A 267 -26.58 7.12 5.42
N ILE A 268 -25.30 6.73 5.36
CA ILE A 268 -24.25 7.30 6.21
C ILE A 268 -23.69 8.61 5.63
N LYS A 269 -23.87 8.85 4.33
CA LYS A 269 -23.41 10.03 3.58
C LYS A 269 -23.63 11.36 4.31
N PRO A 270 -24.83 11.66 4.88
CA PRO A 270 -25.10 12.95 5.51
C PRO A 270 -24.28 13.21 6.78
N LYS A 271 -23.87 12.15 7.48
CA LYS A 271 -23.02 12.26 8.67
C LYS A 271 -21.55 12.39 8.30
N LEU A 272 -21.12 11.68 7.25
CA LEU A 272 -19.73 11.72 6.79
C LEU A 272 -19.38 12.97 5.97
N SER A 273 -20.31 13.57 5.23
CA SER A 273 -20.07 14.79 4.46
C SER A 273 -19.64 15.98 5.33
N GLN A 274 -20.00 15.98 6.62
CA GLN A 274 -19.50 16.96 7.60
C GLN A 274 -17.99 16.85 7.84
N HIS A 275 -17.38 15.70 7.54
CA HIS A 275 -15.99 15.38 7.86
C HIS A 275 -15.14 15.08 6.61
N LEU A 276 -15.78 14.59 5.52
CA LEU A 276 -15.15 14.21 4.27
C LEU A 276 -15.70 15.08 3.14
N LEU A 277 -14.87 16.01 2.66
CA LEU A 277 -15.24 17.03 1.68
C LEU A 277 -15.56 16.48 0.28
N PHE A 278 -15.18 15.24 -0.01
CA PHE A 278 -15.48 14.59 -1.28
C PHE A 278 -16.91 13.99 -1.35
N ILE A 279 -17.64 13.99 -0.23
CA ILE A 279 -18.96 13.40 -0.11
C ILE A 279 -20.04 14.49 -0.20
N GLU A 280 -20.93 14.38 -1.20
CA GLU A 280 -22.01 15.35 -1.43
C GLU A 280 -23.28 15.00 -0.66
N ILE A 281 -23.99 15.99 -0.11
CA ILE A 281 -25.40 15.83 0.26
C ILE A 281 -26.18 16.39 -0.94
N GLU A 282 -26.74 15.52 -1.77
CA GLU A 282 -27.85 15.92 -2.65
C GLU A 282 -29.16 15.77 -1.87
#